data_AF-A0A377DXX5-F1
#
_entry.id   AF-A0A377DXX5-F1
#
_cell.length_a   1.000
_cell.length_b   1.000
_cell.length_c   1.000
_cell.angle_alpha   90.00
_cell.angle_beta   90.00
_cell.angle_gamma   90.00
#
_symmetry.space_group_name_H-M   'P 1'
#
loop_
_entity.id
_entity.type
_entity.pdbx_description
1 polymer ?
#
loop_
_entity_poly.entity_id
_entity_poly.type
_entity_poly.pdbx_seq_one_letter_code
_entity_poly.pdbx_strand_id
1 'polypeptide(L)'
;MAGVLEARGHNVTVIDPVEKLLAVGHYLESTVDIAESTRRIAASRIPADHMVLMAGFTAGNEKGELVVLGRNGSDYSAAVLAACLRADCCEIWTDVDGVYTCDPRQVPDARLLKSMSYQEAMELSYFGAKVSSPPHHYPHRPVPDPLPD
;
A
#
# COMPACT_ATOMS: atom_id res chain seq x y z
N MET A 1 -11.75 -7.75 -12.33
CA MET A 1 -12.25 -7.00 -11.15
C MET A 1 -13.17 -5.85 -11.56
N ALA A 2 -12.73 -4.91 -12.41
CA ALA A 2 -13.56 -3.79 -12.86
C ALA A 2 -14.97 -4.21 -13.32
N GLY A 3 -15.08 -5.15 -14.27
CA GLY A 3 -16.39 -5.62 -14.74
C GLY A 3 -17.29 -6.27 -13.67
N VAL A 4 -16.72 -6.81 -12.58
CA VAL A 4 -17.52 -7.34 -11.46
C VAL A 4 -18.08 -6.20 -10.60
N LEU A 5 -17.31 -5.13 -10.41
CA LEU A 5 -17.75 -3.95 -9.67
C LEU A 5 -18.81 -3.17 -10.45
N GLU A 6 -18.62 -3.02 -11.76
CA GLU A 6 -19.59 -2.39 -12.66
C GLU A 6 -20.90 -3.19 -12.71
N ALA A 7 -20.84 -4.52 -12.80
CA ALA A 7 -22.02 -5.38 -12.75
C ALA A 7 -22.80 -5.27 -11.43
N ARG A 8 -22.15 -4.82 -10.35
CA ARG A 8 -22.77 -4.53 -9.05
C ARG A 8 -23.29 -3.09 -8.92
N GLY A 9 -23.17 -2.28 -9.96
CA GLY A 9 -23.68 -0.90 -10.01
C GLY A 9 -22.70 0.15 -9.47
N HIS A 10 -21.41 -0.18 -9.33
CA HIS A 10 -20.40 0.81 -8.97
C HIS A 10 -19.79 1.48 -10.20
N ASN A 11 -19.61 2.79 -10.14
CA ASN A 11 -18.78 3.50 -11.11
C ASN A 11 -17.30 3.21 -10.80
N VAL A 12 -16.53 2.79 -11.79
CA VAL A 12 -15.12 2.39 -11.60
C VAL A 12 -14.24 3.21 -12.53
N THR A 13 -13.15 3.75 -11.98
CA THR A 13 -12.05 4.33 -12.76
C THR A 13 -10.83 3.45 -12.59
N VAL A 14 -10.39 2.83 -13.69
CA VAL A 14 -9.12 2.10 -13.71
C VAL A 14 -8.00 3.07 -14.02
N ILE A 15 -6.99 3.13 -13.17
CA ILE A 15 -5.78 3.92 -13.38
C ILE A 15 -4.58 3.01 -13.67
N ASP A 16 -3.74 3.44 -14.61
CA ASP A 16 -2.51 2.74 -14.95
C ASP A 16 -1.39 3.15 -13.98
N PRO A 17 -0.83 2.22 -13.17
CA PRO A 17 0.27 2.55 -12.28
C PRO A 17 1.53 3.03 -13.03
N VAL A 18 1.76 2.63 -14.28
CA VAL A 18 2.91 3.08 -15.08
C VAL A 18 2.80 4.57 -15.41
N GLU A 19 1.59 5.03 -15.69
CA GLU A 19 1.35 6.45 -15.92
C GLU A 19 1.33 7.26 -14.63
N LYS A 20 0.71 6.71 -13.57
CA LYS A 20 0.39 7.48 -12.35
C LYS A 20 1.49 7.46 -11.30
N LEU A 21 2.24 6.37 -11.17
CA LEU A 21 3.29 6.24 -10.17
C LEU A 21 4.65 6.46 -10.81
N LEU A 22 5.32 7.57 -10.48
CA LEU A 22 6.69 7.81 -10.90
C LEU A 22 7.66 7.05 -9.99
N ALA A 23 8.40 6.12 -10.55
CA ALA A 23 9.41 5.36 -9.86
C ALA A 23 10.82 5.85 -10.19
N VAL A 24 11.68 5.87 -9.17
CA VAL A 24 13.09 6.25 -9.22
C VAL A 24 13.92 5.08 -8.71
N GLY A 25 15.04 4.77 -9.38
CA GLY A 25 15.97 3.72 -8.97
C GLY A 25 16.05 2.55 -9.96
N HIS A 26 16.33 1.35 -9.42
CA HIS A 26 16.55 0.14 -10.22
C HIS A 26 15.24 -0.50 -10.69
N TYR A 27 15.21 -1.00 -11.93
CA TYR A 27 14.01 -1.59 -12.57
C TYR A 27 13.31 -2.70 -11.76
N LEU A 28 14.05 -3.42 -10.91
CA LEU A 28 13.52 -4.54 -10.12
C LEU A 28 13.17 -4.18 -8.67
N GLU A 29 13.65 -3.03 -8.18
CA GLU A 29 13.50 -2.57 -6.80
C GLU A 29 13.43 -1.03 -6.81
N SER A 30 12.43 -0.49 -7.50
CA SER A 30 12.24 0.96 -7.60
C SER A 30 11.47 1.53 -6.42
N THR A 31 11.76 2.77 -6.06
CA THR A 31 11.01 3.56 -5.07
C THR A 31 10.11 4.56 -5.76
N VAL A 32 8.91 4.82 -5.24
CA VAL A 32 7.97 5.77 -5.84
C VAL A 32 8.18 7.18 -5.28
N ASP A 33 8.26 8.17 -6.17
CA ASP A 33 8.15 9.58 -5.82
C ASP A 33 6.68 9.92 -5.52
N ILE A 34 6.36 10.01 -4.23
CA ILE A 34 5.00 10.28 -3.75
C ILE A 34 4.52 11.67 -4.19
N ALA A 35 5.38 12.69 -4.19
CA ALA A 35 4.98 14.05 -4.50
C ALA A 35 4.56 14.17 -5.97
N GLU A 36 5.37 13.62 -6.87
CA GLU A 36 5.05 13.61 -8.30
C GLU A 36 3.86 12.71 -8.61
N SER A 37 3.81 11.51 -8.02
CA SER A 37 2.70 10.58 -8.22
C SER A 37 1.37 11.18 -7.74
N THR A 38 1.38 11.92 -6.63
CA THR A 38 0.21 12.68 -6.16
C THR A 38 -0.27 13.68 -7.21
N ARG A 39 0.65 14.41 -7.85
CA ARG A 39 0.30 15.36 -8.92
C ARG A 39 -0.34 14.66 -10.11
N ARG A 40 0.22 13.54 -10.55
CA ARG A 40 -0.28 12.75 -11.70
C ARG A 40 -1.66 12.16 -11.44
N ILE A 41 -1.90 11.66 -10.22
CA ILE A 41 -3.21 11.15 -9.80
C ILE A 41 -4.23 12.30 -9.76
N ALA A 42 -3.90 13.42 -9.11
CA ALA A 42 -4.79 14.59 -9.04
C ALA A 42 -5.14 15.16 -10.42
N ALA A 43 -4.17 15.16 -11.35
CA ALA A 43 -4.39 15.59 -12.73
C ALA A 43 -5.41 14.73 -13.50
N SER A 44 -5.66 13.50 -13.05
CA SER A 44 -6.61 12.58 -13.68
C SER A 44 -8.07 12.94 -13.41
N ARG A 45 -8.34 13.90 -12.51
CA ARG A 45 -9.68 14.44 -12.18
C ARG A 45 -10.73 13.33 -12.00
N ILE A 46 -10.37 12.32 -11.21
CA ILE A 46 -11.23 11.18 -10.96
C ILE A 46 -12.51 11.67 -10.23
N PRO A 47 -13.71 11.29 -10.69
CA PRO A 47 -14.94 11.67 -10.02
C PRO A 47 -15.00 11.12 -8.59
N ALA A 48 -15.55 11.89 -7.65
CA ALA A 48 -15.60 11.53 -6.24
C ALA A 48 -16.48 10.30 -5.94
N ASP A 49 -17.41 9.96 -6.83
CA ASP A 49 -18.31 8.82 -6.74
C ASP A 49 -17.76 7.54 -7.41
N HIS A 50 -16.56 7.60 -7.97
CA HIS A 50 -15.92 6.45 -8.62
C HIS A 50 -15.04 5.67 -7.63
N MET A 51 -15.11 4.34 -7.72
CA MET A 51 -14.11 3.45 -7.13
C MET A 51 -12.86 3.45 -8.01
N VAL A 52 -11.71 3.76 -7.42
CA VAL A 52 -10.42 3.73 -8.13
C VAL A 52 -9.85 2.33 -8.07
N LEU A 53 -9.53 1.77 -9.24
CA LEU A 53 -8.87 0.48 -9.36
C LEU A 53 -7.50 0.65 -10.00
N MET A 54 -6.46 0.12 -9.37
CA MET A 54 -5.09 0.18 -9.85
C MET A 54 -4.44 -1.20 -9.70
N ALA A 55 -3.63 -1.62 -10.66
CA ALA A 55 -2.76 -2.78 -10.48
C ALA A 55 -1.64 -2.46 -9.49
N GLY A 56 -1.34 -3.39 -8.59
CA GLY A 56 -0.18 -3.27 -7.68
C GLY A 56 1.12 -3.77 -8.31
N PHE A 57 2.22 -3.70 -7.55
CA PHE A 57 3.56 -4.22 -7.86
C PHE A 57 4.33 -3.48 -8.97
N THR A 58 3.66 -2.76 -9.86
CA THR A 58 4.27 -2.03 -10.98
C THR A 58 4.20 -0.52 -10.80
N ALA A 59 5.08 0.18 -11.52
CA ALA A 59 5.11 1.64 -11.65
C ALA A 59 5.84 2.03 -12.94
N GLY A 60 5.93 3.34 -13.25
CA GLY A 60 6.63 3.84 -14.43
C GLY A 60 7.84 4.68 -14.08
N ASN A 61 8.96 4.48 -14.78
CA ASN A 61 10.14 5.33 -14.59
C ASN A 61 10.00 6.67 -15.34
N GLU A 62 11.03 7.53 -15.26
CA GLU A 62 11.07 8.83 -15.94
C GLU A 62 10.93 8.74 -17.48
N LYS A 63 11.26 7.59 -18.06
CA LYS A 63 11.14 7.31 -19.50
C LYS A 63 9.76 6.76 -19.89
N GLY A 64 8.87 6.54 -18.91
CA GLY A 64 7.56 5.92 -19.11
C GLY A 64 7.63 4.40 -19.29
N GLU A 65 8.75 3.76 -18.94
CA GLU A 65 8.90 2.31 -19.01
C GLU A 65 8.37 1.67 -17.73
N LEU A 66 7.77 0.48 -17.87
CA LEU A 66 7.30 -0.32 -16.75
C LEU A 66 8.48 -0.79 -15.90
N VAL A 67 8.39 -0.55 -14.59
CA VAL A 67 9.28 -1.08 -13.56
C VAL A 67 8.49 -1.80 -12.49
N VAL A 68 9.17 -2.61 -11.70
CA VAL A 68 8.57 -3.30 -10.55
C VAL A 68 9.15 -2.75 -9.25
N LEU A 69 8.33 -2.80 -8.20
CA LEU A 69 8.66 -2.22 -6.91
C LEU A 69 9.33 -3.20 -5.94
N GLY A 70 9.72 -4.38 -6.44
CA GLY A 70 10.39 -5.41 -5.66
C GLY A 70 9.46 -6.19 -4.72
N ARG A 71 10.05 -6.82 -3.71
CA ARG A 71 9.35 -7.71 -2.78
C ARG A 71 8.24 -6.96 -2.04
N ASN A 72 7.06 -7.58 -1.94
CA ASN A 72 5.84 -6.97 -1.39
C ASN A 72 5.39 -5.71 -2.16
N GLY A 73 5.74 -5.61 -3.45
CA GLY A 73 5.42 -4.44 -4.27
C GLY A 73 3.92 -4.12 -4.35
N SER A 74 3.02 -5.10 -4.22
CA SER A 74 1.57 -4.84 -4.16
C SER A 74 1.16 -4.08 -2.88
N ASP A 75 1.68 -4.50 -1.72
CA ASP A 75 1.41 -3.83 -0.44
C ASP A 75 2.02 -2.42 -0.46
N TYR A 76 3.21 -2.29 -1.06
CA TYR A 76 3.84 -1.00 -1.25
C TYR A 76 3.03 -0.10 -2.19
N SER A 77 2.53 -0.61 -3.32
CA SER A 77 1.63 0.14 -4.21
C SER A 77 0.38 0.63 -3.48
N ALA A 78 -0.22 -0.20 -2.62
CA ALA A 78 -1.38 0.18 -1.82
C ALA A 78 -1.04 1.32 -0.85
N ALA A 79 0.07 1.19 -0.12
CA ALA A 79 0.55 2.22 0.80
C ALA A 79 0.88 3.55 0.09
N VAL A 80 1.53 3.49 -1.07
CA VAL A 80 1.85 4.67 -1.90
C VAL A 80 0.57 5.33 -2.40
N LEU A 81 -0.39 4.57 -2.92
CA LEU A 81 -1.65 5.11 -3.40
C LEU A 81 -2.45 5.77 -2.27
N ALA A 82 -2.50 5.12 -1.09
CA ALA A 82 -3.11 5.68 0.10
C ALA A 82 -2.45 7.01 0.51
N ALA A 83 -1.11 7.10 0.47
CA ALA A 83 -0.38 8.33 0.73
C ALA A 83 -0.70 9.43 -0.31
N CYS A 84 -0.74 9.09 -1.60
CA CYS A 84 -1.06 10.04 -2.67
C CYS A 84 -2.49 10.60 -2.56
N LEU A 85 -3.45 9.74 -2.19
CA LEU A 85 -4.85 10.13 -2.02
C LEU A 85 -5.14 10.74 -0.64
N ARG A 86 -4.17 10.76 0.27
CA ARG A 86 -4.34 11.15 1.68
C ARG A 86 -5.45 10.36 2.37
N ALA A 87 -5.50 9.06 2.11
CA ALA A 87 -6.49 8.17 2.69
C ALA A 87 -6.35 8.12 4.23
N ASP A 88 -7.48 8.00 4.92
CA ASP A 88 -7.50 7.86 6.38
C ASP A 88 -6.94 6.50 6.85
N CYS A 89 -7.07 5.47 6.00
CA CYS A 89 -6.57 4.13 6.26
C CYS A 89 -6.05 3.45 4.99
N CYS A 90 -5.16 2.47 5.17
CA CYS A 90 -4.70 1.54 4.14
C CYS A 90 -4.92 0.12 4.66
N GLU A 91 -5.74 -0.65 3.97
CA GLU A 91 -6.08 -2.01 4.35
C GLU A 91 -5.39 -3.01 3.43
N ILE A 92 -4.64 -3.94 4.03
CA ILE A 92 -4.01 -5.06 3.32
C ILE A 92 -4.80 -6.32 3.62
N TRP A 93 -5.48 -6.82 2.59
CA TRP A 93 -6.28 -8.04 2.68
C TRP A 93 -5.43 -9.25 2.31
N THR A 94 -5.21 -10.13 3.28
CA THR A 94 -4.38 -11.33 3.14
C THR A 94 -5.15 -12.60 3.55
N ASP A 95 -4.56 -13.77 3.33
CA ASP A 95 -5.14 -15.08 3.64
C ASP A 95 -4.97 -15.53 5.11
N VAL A 96 -4.41 -14.65 5.94
CA VAL A 96 -4.26 -14.83 7.39
C VAL A 96 -5.03 -13.75 8.15
N ASP A 97 -5.54 -14.08 9.33
CA ASP A 97 -6.38 -13.17 10.12
C ASP A 97 -5.68 -11.88 10.60
N GLY A 98 -4.34 -11.85 10.48
CA GLY A 98 -3.52 -10.70 10.83
C GLY A 98 -2.15 -11.12 11.32
N VAL A 99 -1.55 -10.28 12.15
CA VAL A 99 -0.23 -10.54 12.73
C VAL A 99 -0.37 -11.28 14.05
N TYR A 100 0.37 -12.38 14.20
CA TYR A 100 0.42 -13.17 15.43
C TYR A 100 1.69 -12.85 16.22
N THR A 101 1.67 -13.09 17.53
CA THR A 101 2.86 -12.92 18.41
C THR A 101 4.07 -13.73 17.96
N CYS A 102 3.84 -14.87 17.32
CA CYS A 102 4.82 -15.80 16.77
C CYS A 102 4.15 -16.65 15.69
N ASP A 103 4.91 -17.47 14.95
CA ASP A 103 4.35 -18.34 13.91
C ASP A 103 3.37 -19.35 14.54
N PRO A 104 2.05 -19.26 14.26
CA PRO A 104 1.05 -20.16 14.85
C PRO A 104 1.22 -21.62 14.41
N ARG A 105 1.96 -21.86 13.32
CA ARG A 105 2.28 -23.22 12.85
C ARG A 105 3.36 -23.88 13.69
N GLN A 106 4.18 -23.09 14.40
CA GLN A 106 5.26 -23.57 15.26
C GLN A 106 4.87 -23.51 16.74
N VAL A 107 4.07 -22.51 17.12
CA VAL A 107 3.65 -22.28 18.51
C VAL A 107 2.12 -22.25 18.60
N PRO A 108 1.48 -23.30 19.17
CA PRO A 108 0.02 -23.37 19.29
C PRO A 108 -0.61 -22.24 20.10
N ASP A 109 0.14 -21.67 21.05
CA ASP A 109 -0.30 -20.57 21.91
C ASP A 109 -0.12 -19.18 21.27
N ALA A 110 0.23 -19.11 19.98
CA ALA A 110 0.34 -17.85 19.26
C ALA A 110 -0.99 -17.07 19.30
N ARG A 111 -0.91 -15.80 19.69
CA ARG A 111 -2.09 -14.94 19.84
C ARG A 111 -2.13 -13.91 18.72
N LEU A 112 -3.34 -13.65 18.21
CA LEU A 112 -3.57 -12.58 17.25
C LEU A 112 -3.37 -11.22 17.95
N LEU A 113 -2.56 -10.36 17.34
CA LEU A 113 -2.31 -9.01 17.82
C LEU A 113 -3.43 -8.09 17.34
N LYS A 114 -4.09 -7.41 18.28
CA LYS A 114 -5.19 -6.47 17.98
C LYS A 114 -4.72 -5.16 17.35
N SER A 115 -3.51 -4.74 17.71
CA SER A 115 -2.89 -3.51 17.23
C SER A 115 -1.38 -3.66 17.29
N MET A 116 -0.69 -2.99 16.37
CA MET A 116 0.77 -2.95 16.30
C MET A 116 1.18 -1.58 15.79
N SER A 117 2.19 -0.98 16.40
CA SER A 117 2.77 0.25 15.88
C SER A 117 3.53 -0.01 14.57
N TYR A 118 3.63 1.01 13.74
CA TYR A 118 4.42 0.95 12.51
C TYR A 118 5.86 0.46 12.75
N GLN A 119 6.48 0.93 13.83
CA GLN A 119 7.86 0.56 14.19
C GLN A 119 7.98 -0.93 14.53
N GLU A 120 7.04 -1.47 15.31
CA GLU A 120 7.01 -2.91 15.64
C GLU A 120 6.79 -3.79 14.39
N ALA A 121 5.93 -3.35 13.46
CA ALA A 121 5.69 -4.08 12.21
C ALA A 121 6.92 -4.12 11.29
N MET A 122 7.68 -3.01 11.27
CA MET A 122 8.93 -2.90 10.53
C MET A 122 10.01 -3.83 11.11
N GLU A 123 10.20 -3.83 12.43
CA GLU A 123 11.15 -4.74 13.10
C GLU A 123 10.78 -6.20 12.86
N LEU A 124 9.50 -6.57 13.00
CA LEU A 124 9.05 -7.94 12.75
C LEU A 124 9.28 -8.39 11.31
N SER A 125 9.04 -7.49 10.35
CA SER A 125 9.32 -7.75 8.94
C SER A 125 10.81 -7.94 8.67
N TYR A 126 11.66 -7.14 9.32
CA TYR A 126 13.12 -7.23 9.21
C TYR A 126 13.65 -8.57 9.73
N PHE A 127 13.11 -9.07 10.85
CA PHE A 127 13.48 -10.37 11.43
C PHE A 127 12.81 -11.58 10.76
N GLY A 128 12.14 -11.40 9.62
CA GLY A 128 11.66 -12.50 8.77
C GLY A 128 10.27 -13.03 9.12
N ALA A 129 9.51 -12.35 9.98
CA ALA A 129 8.08 -12.61 10.06
C ALA A 129 7.45 -12.29 8.69
N LYS A 130 6.53 -13.14 8.21
CA LYS A 130 5.72 -12.85 7.02
C LYS A 130 4.64 -11.80 7.34
N VAL A 131 5.09 -10.65 7.82
CA VAL A 131 4.30 -9.45 8.01
C VAL A 131 4.55 -8.55 6.80
N SER A 132 3.50 -7.95 6.26
CA SER A 132 3.61 -7.01 5.14
C SER A 132 4.53 -5.87 5.56
N SER A 133 5.71 -5.80 4.94
CA SER A 133 6.71 -4.76 5.22
C SER A 133 6.19 -3.40 4.78
N PRO A 134 6.02 -2.43 5.69
CA PRO A 134 5.81 -1.06 5.29
C PRO A 134 7.11 -0.53 4.65
N PRO A 135 7.03 0.35 3.62
CA PRO A 135 8.24 0.89 2.99
C PRO A 135 9.06 1.73 3.97
N HIS A 136 10.39 1.60 3.94
CA HIS A 136 11.35 2.33 4.79
C HIS A 136 11.20 3.87 4.81
N HIS A 137 10.43 4.46 3.88
CA HIS A 137 10.27 5.90 3.70
C HIS A 137 8.81 6.40 3.86
N TYR A 138 8.01 5.80 4.74
CA TYR A 138 6.74 6.41 5.11
C TYR A 138 7.00 7.69 5.92
N PRO A 139 6.52 8.89 5.50
CA PRO A 139 6.67 10.08 6.32
C PRO A 139 5.84 9.91 7.60
N HIS A 140 6.49 10.02 8.75
CA HIS A 140 5.85 10.02 10.06
C HIS A 140 4.69 11.01 10.08
N ARG A 141 3.45 10.52 10.21
CA ARG A 141 2.35 11.33 10.71
C ARG A 141 2.46 11.31 12.24
N PRO A 142 2.57 12.46 12.93
CA PRO A 142 2.48 12.46 14.38
C PRO A 142 1.10 11.92 14.80
N VAL A 143 1.11 10.95 15.71
CA VAL A 143 -0.10 10.43 16.34
C VAL A 143 -0.70 11.57 17.18
N PRO A 144 -2.00 11.91 17.04
CA PRO A 144 -2.60 12.86 17.96
C PRO A 144 -2.64 12.25 19.36
N ASP A 145 -2.24 13.04 20.36
CA ASP A 145 -2.24 12.65 21.77
C ASP A 145 -3.60 12.04 22.18
N PRO A 146 -3.61 11.02 23.06
CA PRO A 146 -4.85 10.45 23.55
C PRO A 146 -5.68 11.53 24.25
N LEU A 147 -6.97 11.60 23.90
CA LEU A 147 -7.95 12.47 24.53
C LEU A 147 -7.97 12.22 26.05
N PRO A 148 -8.04 13.26 26.89
CA PRO A 148 -8.18 13.10 28.33
C PRO A 148 -9.56 12.52 28.68
N ASP A 149 -9.58 11.73 29.76
CA ASP A 149 -10.74 11.03 30.33
C ASP A 149 -11.99 11.92 30.55
#